data_AF-A0A6A4HQ85-F1
#
_entry.id   AF-A0A6A4HQ85-F1
#
_cell.length_a   1.000
_cell.length_b   1.000
_cell.length_c   1.000
_cell.angle_alpha   90.00
_cell.angle_beta   90.00
_cell.angle_gamma   90.00
#
_symmetry.space_group_name_H-M   'P 1'
#
loop_
_entity.id
_entity.type
_entity.pdbx_description
1 polymer ?
#
loop_
_entity_poly.entity_id
_entity_poly.type
_entity_poly.pdbx_seq_one_letter_code
_entity_poly.pdbx_strand_id
1 'polypeptide(L)'
;MGGQSAKQKVVRKAASEAAKKKREMNRVELLEQRVAELEGERFSGGEEEDSNNEKMEGSAMQKEILKEKADLYKKDYWNEHKKAICAQKTIQNLKEKLWKERNDWEDKKKVLIKQGKKAGKEITQLQQKLDISQQKISDLCVDKENLHANVHRLDKQVSRADTKKDRAVLNAIEKTKNNNHTFHIKEKGIVTDDTRDLIRDLVRVSLKPGMINTTINTVLATAGVQVKGSVSRYTARAAVIEGGVAAELQLAKAMNESEGMISYNLREAVC
;
A
#
# COMPACT_ATOMS: atom_id res chain seq x y z
N MET A 1 -46.63 -43.02 6.12
CA MET A 1 -47.94 -42.68 6.72
C MET A 1 -48.13 -41.17 6.65
N GLY A 2 -48.99 -40.67 5.76
CA GLY A 2 -49.16 -39.23 5.52
C GLY A 2 -49.98 -38.58 6.62
N GLY A 3 -49.33 -37.95 7.60
CA GLY A 3 -50.02 -37.16 8.62
C GLY A 3 -50.72 -35.96 7.99
N GLN A 4 -52.02 -35.80 8.28
CA GLN A 4 -52.76 -34.63 7.82
C GLN A 4 -52.16 -33.35 8.41
N SER A 5 -51.92 -32.36 7.55
CA SER A 5 -51.39 -31.06 7.94
C SER A 5 -52.29 -30.41 9.00
N ALA A 6 -51.71 -29.66 9.94
CA ALA A 6 -52.46 -28.91 10.95
C ALA A 6 -53.59 -28.06 10.32
N LYS A 7 -53.37 -27.52 9.11
CA LYS A 7 -54.40 -26.81 8.34
C LYS A 7 -55.60 -27.68 7.98
N GLN A 8 -55.38 -28.92 7.53
CA GLN A 8 -56.45 -29.86 7.17
C GLN A 8 -57.29 -30.28 8.37
N LYS A 9 -56.67 -30.46 9.55
CA LYS A 9 -57.39 -30.80 10.79
C LYS A 9 -58.34 -29.67 11.21
N VAL A 10 -57.89 -28.42 11.13
CA VAL A 10 -58.73 -27.25 11.45
C VAL A 10 -59.91 -27.11 10.48
N VAL A 11 -59.69 -27.29 9.17
CA VAL A 11 -60.75 -27.23 8.15
C VAL A 11 -61.81 -28.31 8.37
N ARG A 12 -61.41 -29.56 8.67
CA ARG A 12 -62.36 -30.65 8.94
C ARG A 12 -63.21 -30.39 10.18
N LYS A 13 -62.61 -29.89 11.26
CA LYS A 13 -63.33 -29.55 12.49
C LYS A 13 -64.35 -28.43 12.27
N ALA A 14 -63.97 -27.38 11.54
CA ALA A 14 -64.90 -26.30 11.17
C ALA A 14 -66.07 -26.81 10.32
N ALA A 15 -65.81 -27.72 9.36
CA ALA A 15 -66.85 -28.30 8.52
C ALA A 15 -67.84 -29.17 9.32
N SER A 16 -67.37 -29.96 10.28
CA SER A 16 -68.25 -30.77 11.14
C SER A 16 -69.11 -29.91 12.07
N GLU A 17 -68.55 -28.83 12.62
CA GLU A 17 -69.30 -27.88 13.46
C GLU A 17 -70.36 -27.12 12.65
N ALA A 18 -70.06 -26.71 11.41
CA ALA A 18 -71.02 -26.08 10.50
C ALA A 18 -72.17 -27.03 10.13
N ALA A 19 -71.87 -28.30 9.86
CA ALA A 19 -72.88 -29.32 9.58
C ALA A 19 -73.81 -29.56 10.79
N LYS A 20 -73.26 -29.56 12.02
CA LYS A 20 -74.06 -29.68 13.24
C LYS A 20 -75.01 -28.48 13.41
N LYS A 21 -74.53 -27.25 13.23
CA LYS A 21 -75.36 -26.04 13.29
C LYS A 21 -76.49 -26.05 12.25
N LYS A 22 -76.21 -26.49 11.01
CA LYS A 22 -77.25 -26.62 9.97
C LYS A 22 -78.34 -27.62 10.36
N ARG A 23 -77.97 -28.75 10.96
CA ARG A 23 -78.93 -29.74 11.46
C ARG A 23 -79.80 -29.18 12.58
N GLU A 24 -79.21 -28.41 13.50
CA GLU A 24 -79.96 -27.78 14.59
C GLU A 24 -80.93 -26.70 14.07
N MET A 25 -80.53 -25.90 13.08
CA MET A 25 -81.40 -24.92 12.41
C MET A 25 -82.60 -25.59 11.74
N ASN A 26 -82.37 -26.63 10.93
CA ASN A 26 -83.45 -27.39 10.29
C ASN A 26 -84.39 -28.03 11.31
N ARG A 27 -83.89 -28.41 12.50
CA ARG A 27 -84.72 -28.96 13.58
C ARG A 27 -85.63 -27.91 14.19
N VAL A 28 -85.16 -26.67 14.33
CA VAL A 28 -86.00 -25.54 14.81
C VAL A 28 -87.08 -25.24 13.79
N GLU A 29 -86.74 -25.15 12.50
CA GLU A 29 -87.69 -24.91 11.41
C GLU A 29 -88.79 -25.98 11.35
N LEU A 30 -88.43 -27.25 11.54
CA LEU A 30 -89.40 -28.35 11.60
C LEU A 30 -90.35 -28.24 12.81
N LEU A 31 -89.85 -27.78 13.96
CA LEU A 31 -90.68 -27.57 15.15
C LEU A 31 -91.65 -26.41 14.95
N GLU A 32 -91.23 -25.33 14.27
CA GLU A 32 -92.10 -24.20 13.93
C GLU A 32 -93.22 -24.62 12.97
N GLN A 33 -92.91 -25.41 11.94
CA GLN A 33 -93.93 -25.98 11.04
C GLN A 33 -94.96 -26.82 11.79
N ARG A 34 -94.51 -27.66 12.71
CA ARG A 34 -95.40 -28.54 13.51
C ARG A 34 -96.28 -27.76 14.49
N VAL A 35 -95.80 -26.64 15.02
CA VAL A 35 -96.63 -25.73 15.81
C VAL A 35 -97.71 -25.08 14.95
N ALA A 36 -97.38 -24.65 13.72
CA ALA A 36 -98.34 -24.07 12.79
C ALA A 36 -99.43 -25.08 12.34
N GLU A 37 -99.07 -26.34 12.10
CA GLU A 37 -100.04 -27.42 11.81
C GLU A 37 -101.05 -27.60 12.95
N LEU A 38 -100.58 -27.63 14.20
CA LEU A 38 -101.42 -27.74 15.39
C LEU A 38 -102.31 -26.51 15.63
N GLU A 39 -101.97 -25.35 15.06
CA GLU A 39 -102.82 -24.15 15.07
C GLU A 39 -103.87 -24.19 13.96
N GLY A 40 -103.54 -24.77 12.79
CA GLY A 40 -104.47 -24.97 11.68
C GLY A 40 -105.57 -26.00 11.96
N GLU A 41 -105.26 -27.09 12.67
CA GLU A 41 -106.25 -28.13 13.05
C GLU A 41 -107.33 -27.62 14.03
N ARG A 42 -107.10 -26.47 14.67
CA ARG A 42 -108.07 -25.86 15.61
C ARG A 42 -109.24 -25.14 14.92
N PHE A 43 -109.20 -24.99 13.59
CA PHE A 43 -110.20 -24.22 12.83
C PHE A 43 -111.14 -25.07 11.97
N SER A 44 -111.00 -26.41 11.94
CA SER A 44 -111.85 -27.31 11.13
C SER A 44 -112.69 -28.31 11.94
N GLY A 45 -112.68 -28.24 13.27
CA GLY A 45 -113.53 -29.06 14.14
C GLY A 45 -114.83 -28.33 14.47
N GLY A 46 -115.82 -28.45 13.58
CA GLY A 46 -117.19 -28.05 13.85
C GLY A 46 -117.85 -28.99 14.86
N GLU A 47 -118.49 -28.39 15.85
CA GLU A 47 -119.70 -28.84 16.54
C GLU A 47 -119.73 -30.30 17.03
N GLU A 48 -119.02 -30.59 18.13
CA GLU A 48 -119.44 -31.60 19.12
C GLU A 48 -119.14 -31.05 20.53
N GLU A 49 -120.15 -30.40 21.09
CA GLU A 49 -120.17 -29.82 22.43
C GLU A 49 -120.33 -30.92 23.51
N ASP A 50 -119.76 -30.62 24.69
CA ASP A 50 -120.12 -31.20 26.00
C ASP A 50 -119.55 -32.56 26.43
N SER A 51 -118.22 -32.80 26.32
CA SER A 51 -117.47 -33.66 27.28
C SER A 51 -115.93 -33.60 27.14
N ASN A 52 -115.30 -32.42 27.03
CA ASN A 52 -113.84 -32.37 26.76
C ASN A 52 -113.07 -31.17 27.38
N ASN A 53 -113.58 -30.57 28.46
CA ASN A 53 -112.97 -29.38 29.07
C ASN A 53 -111.61 -29.66 29.76
N GLU A 54 -111.41 -30.84 30.37
CA GLU A 54 -110.16 -31.19 31.07
C GLU A 54 -108.98 -31.52 30.12
N LYS A 55 -109.23 -32.01 28.91
CA LYS A 55 -108.16 -32.26 27.91
C LYS A 55 -107.66 -30.96 27.25
N MET A 56 -108.49 -29.91 27.22
CA MET A 56 -108.13 -28.59 26.70
C MET A 56 -107.15 -27.85 27.62
N GLU A 57 -107.27 -27.97 28.95
CA GLU A 57 -106.35 -27.33 29.91
C GLU A 57 -104.95 -27.95 29.89
N GLY A 58 -104.84 -29.29 29.81
CA GLY A 58 -103.55 -29.96 29.66
C GLY A 58 -102.81 -29.60 28.35
N SER A 59 -103.56 -29.37 27.27
CA SER A 59 -103.01 -28.91 25.99
C SER A 59 -102.52 -27.45 26.06
N ALA A 60 -103.25 -26.58 26.77
CA ALA A 60 -102.85 -25.18 26.96
C ALA A 60 -101.55 -25.06 27.77
N MET A 61 -101.41 -25.82 28.86
CA MET A 61 -100.19 -25.83 29.68
C MET A 61 -98.97 -26.37 28.89
N GLN A 62 -99.16 -27.39 28.04
CA GLN A 62 -98.09 -27.90 27.17
C GLN A 62 -97.65 -26.88 26.12
N LYS A 63 -98.59 -26.10 25.56
CA LYS A 63 -98.28 -25.02 24.62
C LYS A 63 -97.46 -23.91 25.29
N GLU A 64 -97.79 -23.55 26.53
CA GLU A 64 -97.06 -22.54 27.29
C GLU A 64 -95.62 -22.98 27.60
N ILE A 65 -95.43 -24.22 28.09
CA ILE A 65 -94.10 -24.81 28.31
C ILE A 65 -93.27 -24.86 27.02
N LEU A 66 -93.89 -25.20 25.89
CA LEU A 66 -93.21 -25.22 24.58
C LEU A 66 -92.80 -23.81 24.13
N LYS A 67 -93.66 -22.81 24.35
CA LYS A 67 -93.37 -21.42 24.04
C LYS A 67 -92.21 -20.88 24.88
N GLU A 68 -92.21 -21.12 26.20
CA GLU A 68 -91.10 -20.75 27.07
C GLU A 68 -89.78 -21.40 26.64
N LYS A 69 -89.82 -22.70 26.29
CA LYS A 69 -88.63 -23.39 25.76
C LYS A 69 -88.16 -22.77 24.45
N ALA A 70 -89.06 -22.44 23.53
CA ALA A 70 -88.71 -21.79 22.27
C ALA A 70 -88.05 -20.42 22.51
N ASP A 71 -88.58 -19.61 23.43
CA ASP A 71 -88.02 -18.31 23.80
C ASP A 71 -86.63 -18.45 24.44
N LEU A 72 -86.43 -19.43 25.33
CA LEU A 72 -85.13 -19.75 25.92
C LEU A 72 -84.11 -20.16 24.84
N TYR A 73 -84.49 -21.08 23.94
CA TYR A 73 -83.61 -21.48 22.82
C TYR A 73 -83.27 -20.31 21.91
N LYS A 74 -84.24 -19.45 21.59
CA LYS A 74 -84.04 -18.25 20.78
C LYS A 74 -83.07 -17.29 21.46
N LYS A 75 -83.19 -17.08 22.77
CA LYS A 75 -82.29 -16.25 23.56
C LYS A 75 -80.86 -16.81 23.57
N ASP A 76 -80.70 -18.10 23.83
CA ASP A 76 -79.39 -18.76 23.85
C ASP A 76 -78.74 -18.75 22.47
N TYR A 77 -79.52 -19.01 21.42
CA TYR A 77 -79.07 -18.90 20.03
C TYR A 77 -78.55 -17.49 19.71
N TRP A 78 -79.32 -16.46 20.06
CA TRP A 78 -78.92 -15.06 19.86
C TRP A 78 -77.66 -14.69 20.65
N ASN A 79 -77.53 -15.18 21.89
CA ASN A 79 -76.34 -14.96 22.71
C ASN A 79 -75.10 -15.61 22.10
N GLU A 80 -75.19 -16.87 21.67
CA GLU A 80 -74.10 -17.57 20.98
C GLU A 80 -73.76 -16.95 19.63
N HIS A 81 -74.77 -16.50 18.89
CA HIS A 81 -74.58 -15.78 17.63
C HIS A 81 -73.83 -14.46 17.86
N LYS A 82 -74.21 -13.68 18.87
CA LYS A 82 -73.52 -12.44 19.25
C LYS A 82 -72.07 -12.71 19.68
N LYS A 83 -71.83 -13.74 20.50
CA LYS A 83 -70.47 -14.18 20.87
C LYS A 83 -69.64 -14.55 19.64
N ALA A 84 -70.22 -15.31 18.70
CA ALA A 84 -69.54 -15.71 17.47
C ALA A 84 -69.17 -14.49 16.60
N ILE A 85 -70.07 -13.51 16.46
CA ILE A 85 -69.78 -12.26 15.74
C ILE A 85 -68.64 -11.50 16.42
N CYS A 86 -68.68 -11.35 17.76
CA CYS A 86 -67.61 -10.69 18.51
C CYS A 86 -66.26 -11.39 18.32
N ALA A 87 -66.24 -12.73 18.40
CA ALA A 87 -65.04 -13.52 18.17
C ALA A 87 -64.51 -13.34 16.74
N GLN A 88 -65.40 -13.32 15.74
CA GLN A 88 -65.02 -13.09 14.34
C GLN A 88 -64.40 -11.71 14.13
N LYS A 89 -64.99 -10.65 14.71
CA LYS A 89 -64.42 -9.29 14.69
C LYS A 89 -63.04 -9.25 15.34
N THR A 90 -62.86 -9.89 16.50
CA THR A 90 -61.56 -9.99 17.17
C THR A 90 -60.53 -10.71 16.29
N ILE A 91 -60.91 -11.83 15.66
CA ILE A 91 -60.03 -12.57 14.74
C ILE A 91 -59.64 -11.71 13.53
N GLN A 92 -60.58 -10.94 12.97
CA GLN A 92 -60.30 -10.05 11.84
C GLN A 92 -59.32 -8.94 12.24
N ASN A 93 -59.55 -8.29 13.38
CA ASN A 93 -58.64 -7.26 13.91
C ASN A 93 -57.24 -7.82 14.18
N LEU A 94 -57.14 -9.04 14.72
CA LEU A 94 -55.85 -9.70 14.93
C LEU A 94 -55.15 -10.05 13.61
N LYS A 95 -55.90 -10.52 12.60
CA LYS A 95 -55.34 -10.77 11.26
C LYS A 95 -54.79 -9.49 10.63
N GLU A 96 -55.51 -8.38 10.75
CA GLU A 96 -55.06 -7.08 10.25
C GLU A 96 -53.81 -6.60 10.97
N LYS A 97 -53.74 -6.75 12.31
CA LYS A 97 -52.54 -6.43 13.09
C LYS A 97 -51.34 -7.28 12.66
N LEU A 98 -51.50 -8.60 12.56
CA LEU A 98 -50.44 -9.51 12.10
C LEU A 98 -49.97 -9.18 10.69
N TRP A 99 -50.88 -8.79 9.80
CA TRP A 99 -50.54 -8.40 8.44
C TRP A 99 -49.72 -7.09 8.41
N LYS A 100 -50.10 -6.09 9.21
CA LYS A 100 -49.33 -4.85 9.39
C LYS A 100 -47.94 -5.13 9.94
N GLU A 101 -47.84 -5.89 11.03
CA GLU A 101 -46.56 -6.26 11.63
C GLU A 101 -45.67 -7.00 10.62
N ARG A 102 -46.24 -7.94 9.84
CA ARG A 102 -45.50 -8.65 8.80
C ARG A 102 -44.91 -7.70 7.76
N ASN A 103 -45.69 -6.73 7.27
CA ASN A 103 -45.21 -5.77 6.29
C ASN A 103 -44.11 -4.87 6.87
N ASP A 104 -44.28 -4.40 8.11
CA ASP A 104 -43.26 -3.61 8.81
C ASP A 104 -41.95 -4.39 8.97
N TRP A 105 -42.04 -5.69 9.29
CA TRP A 105 -40.89 -6.58 9.33
C TRP A 105 -40.23 -6.77 7.96
N GLU A 106 -41.01 -6.95 6.90
CA GLU A 106 -40.50 -7.07 5.53
C GLU A 106 -39.78 -5.78 5.09
N ASP A 107 -40.30 -4.61 5.44
CA ASP A 107 -39.67 -3.34 5.11
C ASP A 107 -38.40 -3.07 5.92
N LYS A 108 -38.41 -3.36 7.23
CA LYS A 108 -37.19 -3.34 8.06
C LYS A 108 -36.11 -4.28 7.51
N LYS A 109 -36.50 -5.49 7.08
CA LYS A 109 -35.59 -6.45 6.45
C LYS A 109 -34.98 -5.89 5.16
N LYS A 110 -35.76 -5.24 4.29
CA LYS A 110 -35.24 -4.59 3.08
C LYS A 110 -34.23 -3.49 3.42
N VAL A 111 -34.48 -2.69 4.45
CA VAL A 111 -33.55 -1.64 4.90
C VAL A 111 -32.23 -2.23 5.38
N LEU A 112 -32.29 -3.27 6.22
CA LEU A 112 -31.08 -3.95 6.71
C LEU A 112 -30.26 -4.57 5.58
N ILE A 113 -30.91 -5.18 4.58
CA ILE A 113 -30.23 -5.71 3.39
C ILE A 113 -29.53 -4.59 2.62
N LYS A 114 -30.17 -3.43 2.45
CA LYS A 114 -29.56 -2.27 1.79
C LYS A 114 -28.36 -1.73 2.57
N GLN A 115 -28.46 -1.65 3.90
CA GLN A 115 -27.36 -1.24 4.77
C GLN A 115 -26.19 -2.23 4.71
N GLY A 116 -26.46 -3.54 4.79
CA GLY A 116 -25.44 -4.58 4.67
C GLY A 116 -24.71 -4.53 3.32
N LYS A 117 -25.42 -4.25 2.22
CA LYS A 117 -24.79 -4.06 0.89
C LYS A 117 -23.89 -2.82 0.84
N LYS A 118 -24.26 -1.71 1.49
CA LYS A 118 -23.43 -0.50 1.56
C LYS A 118 -22.16 -0.75 2.38
N ALA A 119 -22.31 -1.28 3.59
CA ALA A 119 -21.20 -1.65 4.46
C ALA A 119 -20.25 -2.66 3.77
N GLY A 120 -20.79 -3.65 3.04
CA GLY A 120 -19.98 -4.58 2.26
C GLY A 120 -19.11 -3.91 1.21
N LYS A 121 -19.65 -2.91 0.48
CA LYS A 121 -18.86 -2.14 -0.50
C LYS A 121 -17.76 -1.32 0.17
N GLU A 122 -18.06 -0.69 1.29
CA GLU A 122 -17.08 0.08 2.07
C GLU A 122 -15.94 -0.82 2.57
N ILE A 123 -16.27 -2.01 3.09
CA ILE A 123 -15.28 -3.02 3.51
C ILE A 123 -14.38 -3.40 2.33
N THR A 124 -14.94 -3.68 1.15
CA THR A 124 -14.11 -4.04 -0.03
C THR A 124 -13.20 -2.89 -0.48
N GLN A 125 -13.67 -1.64 -0.40
CA GLN A 125 -12.85 -0.47 -0.73
C GLN A 125 -11.72 -0.26 0.28
N LEU A 126 -11.99 -0.46 1.56
CA LEU A 126 -10.98 -0.36 2.61
C LEU A 126 -9.94 -1.49 2.50
N GLN A 127 -10.36 -2.71 2.16
CA GLN A 127 -9.45 -3.82 1.86
C GLN A 127 -8.50 -3.48 0.70
N GLN A 128 -9.04 -2.99 -0.42
CA GLN A 128 -8.20 -2.55 -1.55
C GLN A 128 -7.19 -1.46 -1.17
N LYS A 129 -7.61 -0.47 -0.38
CA LYS A 129 -6.71 0.59 0.12
C LYS A 129 -5.62 0.03 1.04
N LEU A 130 -5.97 -0.94 1.88
CA LEU A 130 -5.02 -1.62 2.76
C LEU A 130 -3.97 -2.38 1.94
N ASP A 131 -4.40 -3.15 0.94
CA ASP A 131 -3.52 -3.93 0.06
C ASP A 131 -2.54 -3.02 -0.71
N ILE A 132 -3.04 -1.93 -1.30
CA ILE A 132 -2.21 -0.92 -2.00
C ILE A 132 -1.18 -0.31 -1.03
N SER A 133 -1.58 -0.02 0.20
CA SER A 133 -0.69 0.57 1.20
C SER A 133 0.38 -0.44 1.65
N GLN A 134 0.03 -1.71 1.82
CA GLN A 134 0.97 -2.79 2.13
C GLN A 134 1.98 -3.00 1.00
N GLN A 135 1.54 -2.98 -0.25
CA GLN A 135 2.42 -3.06 -1.41
C GLN A 135 3.42 -1.89 -1.43
N LYS A 136 2.94 -0.66 -1.22
CA LYS A 136 3.81 0.53 -1.12
C LYS A 136 4.86 0.42 -0.01
N ILE A 137 4.48 -0.13 1.15
CA ILE A 137 5.41 -0.35 2.26
C ILE A 137 6.49 -1.36 1.83
N SER A 138 6.10 -2.45 1.17
CA SER A 138 7.05 -3.44 0.64
C SER A 138 8.03 -2.81 -0.35
N ASP A 139 7.55 -2.03 -1.30
CA ASP A 139 8.40 -1.36 -2.30
C ASP A 139 9.40 -0.39 -1.64
N LEU A 140 8.93 0.43 -0.70
CA LEU A 140 9.78 1.37 0.05
C LEU A 140 10.83 0.65 0.91
N CYS A 141 10.52 -0.53 1.47
CA CYS A 141 11.50 -1.33 2.19
C CYS A 141 12.63 -1.81 1.27
N VAL A 142 12.29 -2.30 0.07
CA VAL A 142 13.29 -2.71 -0.94
C VAL A 142 14.14 -1.52 -1.37
N ASP A 143 13.53 -0.36 -1.63
CA ASP A 143 14.26 0.85 -2.00
C ASP A 143 15.21 1.32 -0.89
N LYS A 144 14.77 1.25 0.36
CA LYS A 144 15.61 1.57 1.53
C LYS A 144 16.83 0.64 1.62
N GLU A 145 16.65 -0.66 1.41
CA GLU A 145 17.76 -1.62 1.40
C GLU A 145 18.76 -1.34 0.26
N ASN A 146 18.25 -1.04 -0.94
CA ASN A 146 19.07 -0.64 -2.09
C ASN A 146 19.87 0.64 -1.81
N LEU A 147 19.25 1.65 -1.19
CA LEU A 147 19.93 2.88 -0.79
C LEU A 147 21.02 2.62 0.25
N HIS A 148 20.77 1.80 1.27
CA HIS A 148 21.79 1.40 2.23
C HIS A 148 22.98 0.69 1.56
N ALA A 149 22.73 -0.22 0.62
CA ALA A 149 23.78 -0.89 -0.14
C ALA A 149 24.61 0.11 -0.98
N ASN A 150 23.95 1.11 -1.59
CA ASN A 150 24.61 2.16 -2.35
C ASN A 150 25.49 3.08 -1.48
N VAL A 151 24.98 3.51 -0.32
CA VAL A 151 25.74 4.30 0.65
C VAL A 151 26.99 3.54 1.09
N HIS A 152 26.85 2.28 1.50
CA HIS A 152 27.99 1.43 1.87
C HIS A 152 29.03 1.28 0.76
N ARG A 153 28.57 1.16 -0.49
CA ARG A 153 29.46 1.09 -1.66
C ARG A 153 30.23 2.40 -1.84
N LEU A 154 29.58 3.54 -1.71
CA LEU A 154 30.20 4.87 -1.84
C LEU A 154 31.20 5.11 -0.70
N ASP A 155 30.84 4.78 0.54
CA ASP A 155 31.75 4.90 1.70
C ASP A 155 33.04 4.11 1.50
N LYS A 156 32.92 2.88 0.96
CA LYS A 156 34.08 2.06 0.59
C LYS A 156 34.89 2.70 -0.53
N GLN A 157 34.26 3.34 -1.51
CA GLN A 157 34.96 4.03 -2.60
C GLN A 157 35.72 5.25 -2.08
N VAL A 158 35.09 6.07 -1.24
CA VAL A 158 35.71 7.24 -0.60
C VAL A 158 36.92 6.81 0.23
N SER A 159 36.75 5.82 1.11
CA SER A 159 37.84 5.28 1.94
C SER A 159 39.03 4.77 1.10
N ARG A 160 38.74 4.09 -0.02
CA ARG A 160 39.77 3.64 -0.97
C ARG A 160 40.43 4.77 -1.73
N ALA A 161 39.70 5.85 -2.02
CA ALA A 161 40.26 7.01 -2.70
C ALA A 161 41.23 7.76 -1.79
N ASP A 162 40.91 7.91 -0.52
CA ASP A 162 41.77 8.59 0.46
C ASP A 162 43.07 7.82 0.69
N THR A 163 42.99 6.51 0.94
CA THR A 163 44.19 5.65 1.05
C THR A 163 45.06 5.67 -0.21
N LYS A 164 44.46 5.78 -1.42
CA LYS A 164 45.21 5.95 -2.67
C LYS A 164 45.90 7.30 -2.77
N LYS A 165 45.23 8.39 -2.34
CA LYS A 165 45.83 9.73 -2.30
C LYS A 165 47.01 9.76 -1.33
N ASP A 166 46.84 9.25 -0.13
CA ASP A 166 47.89 9.21 0.89
C ASP A 166 49.10 8.41 0.39
N ARG A 167 48.85 7.25 -0.22
CA ARG A 167 49.91 6.43 -0.83
C ARG A 167 50.60 7.16 -1.99
N ALA A 168 49.85 7.86 -2.83
CA ALA A 168 50.42 8.64 -3.93
C ALA A 168 51.31 9.78 -3.41
N VAL A 169 50.87 10.48 -2.35
CA VAL A 169 51.66 11.52 -1.68
C VAL A 169 52.93 10.94 -1.06
N LEU A 170 52.83 9.84 -0.31
CA LEU A 170 54.00 9.18 0.29
C LEU A 170 55.01 8.72 -0.78
N ASN A 171 54.54 8.08 -1.85
CA ASN A 171 55.39 7.66 -2.97
C ASN A 171 56.04 8.86 -3.68
N ALA A 172 55.32 9.98 -3.83
CA ALA A 172 55.87 11.20 -4.41
C ALA A 172 56.96 11.80 -3.51
N ILE A 173 56.73 11.87 -2.20
CA ILE A 173 57.74 12.31 -1.21
C ILE A 173 58.97 11.41 -1.27
N GLU A 174 58.79 10.09 -1.27
CA GLU A 174 59.90 9.13 -1.34
C GLU A 174 60.69 9.26 -2.64
N LYS A 175 60.00 9.39 -3.78
CA LYS A 175 60.64 9.63 -5.08
C LYS A 175 61.43 10.93 -5.10
N THR A 176 60.88 12.02 -4.55
CA THR A 176 61.57 13.31 -4.45
C THR A 176 62.77 13.23 -3.53
N LYS A 177 62.68 12.53 -2.38
CA LYS A 177 63.84 12.30 -1.49
C LYS A 177 64.96 11.52 -2.21
N ASN A 178 64.60 10.43 -2.89
CA ASN A 178 65.57 9.59 -3.60
C ASN A 178 66.24 10.33 -4.77
N ASN A 179 65.48 11.15 -5.49
CA ASN A 179 66.00 11.96 -6.61
C ASN A 179 66.84 13.15 -6.11
N ASN A 180 66.38 13.90 -5.11
CA ASN A 180 67.08 15.08 -4.62
C ASN A 180 68.38 14.74 -3.88
N HIS A 181 68.56 13.50 -3.42
CA HIS A 181 69.78 13.07 -2.74
C HIS A 181 70.78 12.41 -3.68
N THR A 182 70.52 12.33 -4.99
CA THR A 182 71.47 11.73 -5.92
C THR A 182 71.92 12.69 -7.02
N PHE A 183 73.18 13.11 -6.99
CA PHE A 183 73.79 13.89 -8.07
C PHE A 183 74.38 12.95 -9.12
N HIS A 184 73.89 13.01 -10.35
CA HIS A 184 74.40 12.20 -11.46
C HIS A 184 75.46 12.97 -12.22
N ILE A 185 76.72 12.53 -12.09
CA ILE A 185 77.84 13.09 -12.88
C ILE A 185 77.64 12.79 -14.37
N LYS A 186 77.06 11.63 -14.68
CA LYS A 186 76.80 11.18 -16.05
C LYS A 186 75.38 10.67 -16.22
N GLU A 187 74.74 11.05 -17.32
CA GLU A 187 73.50 10.45 -17.79
C GLU A 187 73.76 9.71 -19.10
N LYS A 188 73.41 8.41 -19.13
CA LYS A 188 73.66 7.53 -20.30
C LYS A 188 75.11 7.55 -20.80
N GLY A 189 76.07 7.72 -19.88
CA GLY A 189 77.51 7.74 -20.18
C GLY A 189 78.07 9.11 -20.59
N ILE A 190 77.22 10.11 -20.81
CA ILE A 190 77.61 11.49 -21.15
C ILE A 190 77.65 12.32 -19.86
N VAL A 191 78.66 13.19 -19.72
CA VAL A 191 78.73 14.11 -18.56
C VAL A 191 77.62 15.15 -18.68
N THR A 192 76.86 15.36 -17.61
CA THR A 192 75.78 16.34 -17.58
C THR A 192 76.33 17.76 -17.68
N ASP A 193 75.58 18.68 -18.30
CA ASP A 193 76.04 20.05 -18.51
C ASP A 193 76.27 20.78 -17.17
N ASP A 194 75.41 20.58 -16.18
CA ASP A 194 75.61 21.06 -14.81
C ASP A 194 76.95 20.60 -14.21
N THR A 195 77.34 19.35 -14.49
CA THR A 195 78.63 18.81 -14.04
C THR A 195 79.79 19.45 -14.81
N ARG A 196 79.65 19.71 -16.11
CA ARG A 196 80.66 20.43 -16.90
C ARG A 196 80.86 21.85 -16.38
N ASP A 197 79.77 22.54 -16.04
CA ASP A 197 79.81 23.88 -15.46
C ASP A 197 80.53 23.87 -14.11
N LEU A 198 80.17 22.94 -13.24
CA LEU A 198 80.85 22.73 -11.96
C LEU A 198 82.35 22.43 -12.14
N ILE A 199 82.73 21.60 -13.12
CA ILE A 199 84.14 21.32 -13.44
C ILE A 199 84.86 22.62 -13.82
N ARG A 200 84.27 23.46 -14.68
CA ARG A 200 84.86 24.72 -15.11
C ARG A 200 85.02 25.69 -13.95
N ASP A 201 84.02 25.82 -13.09
CA ASP A 201 84.07 26.65 -11.90
C ASP A 201 85.16 26.19 -10.91
N LEU A 202 85.28 24.88 -10.68
CA LEU A 202 86.34 24.33 -9.82
C LEU A 202 87.74 24.60 -10.39
N VAL A 203 87.92 24.48 -11.72
CA VAL A 203 89.19 24.82 -12.39
C VAL A 203 89.50 26.31 -12.29
N ARG A 204 88.47 27.16 -12.37
CA ARG A 204 88.61 28.61 -12.18
C ARG A 204 89.10 28.95 -10.77
N VAL A 205 88.72 28.17 -9.76
CA VAL A 205 89.25 28.24 -8.38
C VAL A 205 90.61 27.53 -8.25
N SER A 206 91.30 27.25 -9.36
CA SER A 206 92.64 26.65 -9.43
C SER A 206 92.73 25.19 -8.96
N LEU A 207 91.63 24.43 -8.97
CA LEU A 207 91.70 22.98 -8.75
C LEU A 207 92.29 22.26 -9.97
N LYS A 208 93.27 21.40 -9.72
CA LYS A 208 93.87 20.56 -10.76
C LYS A 208 92.84 19.55 -11.28
N PRO A 209 92.76 19.26 -12.59
CA PRO A 209 91.79 18.32 -13.15
C PRO A 209 91.77 16.91 -12.53
N GLY A 210 92.90 16.47 -11.94
CA GLY A 210 92.96 15.19 -11.22
C GLY A 210 92.26 15.18 -9.86
N MET A 211 92.00 16.34 -9.25
CA MET A 211 91.39 16.50 -7.93
C MET A 211 89.90 16.84 -7.99
N ILE A 212 89.35 17.09 -9.18
CA ILE A 212 87.96 17.55 -9.32
C ILE A 212 86.97 16.48 -8.88
N ASN A 213 87.16 15.23 -9.31
CA ASN A 213 86.28 14.13 -8.93
C ASN A 213 86.26 13.90 -7.41
N THR A 214 87.42 13.95 -6.75
CA THR A 214 87.50 13.83 -5.28
C THR A 214 86.82 15.00 -4.60
N THR A 215 87.03 16.23 -5.09
CA THR A 215 86.43 17.44 -4.51
C THR A 215 84.90 17.42 -4.62
N ILE A 216 84.36 17.10 -5.80
CA ILE A 216 82.91 16.96 -6.02
C ILE A 216 82.32 15.91 -5.07
N ASN A 217 82.95 14.74 -4.97
CA ASN A 217 82.50 13.68 -4.06
C ASN A 217 82.53 14.12 -2.60
N THR A 218 83.58 14.82 -2.15
CA THR A 218 83.68 15.29 -0.75
C THR A 218 82.66 16.37 -0.44
N VAL A 219 82.51 17.38 -1.30
CA VAL A 219 81.54 18.47 -1.10
C VAL A 219 80.11 17.94 -1.12
N LEU A 220 79.76 17.09 -2.08
CA LEU A 220 78.41 16.52 -2.15
C LEU A 220 78.16 15.53 -1.02
N ALA A 221 79.15 14.73 -0.62
CA ALA A 221 79.02 13.85 0.55
C ALA A 221 78.81 14.63 1.85
N THR A 222 79.52 15.75 2.05
CA THR A 222 79.31 16.63 3.22
C THR A 222 77.94 17.31 3.19
N ALA A 223 77.38 17.56 2.00
CA ALA A 223 76.01 18.01 1.82
C ALA A 223 74.95 16.88 1.92
N GLY A 224 75.36 15.63 2.17
CA GLY A 224 74.46 14.47 2.25
C GLY A 224 73.92 13.98 0.90
N VAL A 225 74.52 14.42 -0.22
CA VAL A 225 74.14 14.04 -1.58
C VAL A 225 75.02 12.89 -2.06
N GLN A 226 74.41 11.76 -2.41
CA GLN A 226 75.09 10.62 -3.00
C GLN A 226 75.47 10.94 -4.46
N VAL A 227 76.74 10.76 -4.79
CA VAL A 227 77.23 11.00 -6.15
C VAL A 227 77.23 9.68 -6.92
N LYS A 228 76.56 9.64 -8.08
CA LYS A 228 76.61 8.51 -9.01
C LYS A 228 77.47 8.84 -10.22
N GLY A 229 78.47 7.99 -10.45
CA GLY A 229 79.44 8.12 -11.54
C GLY A 229 80.77 8.70 -11.08
N SER A 230 81.65 8.94 -12.05
CA SER A 230 82.94 9.57 -11.80
C SER A 230 83.42 10.33 -13.03
N VAL A 231 84.19 11.39 -12.79
CA VAL A 231 84.86 12.16 -13.84
C VAL A 231 86.31 11.71 -13.91
N SER A 232 86.71 11.20 -15.08
CA SER A 232 88.13 10.93 -15.31
C SER A 232 88.90 12.24 -15.51
N ARG A 233 90.20 12.25 -15.21
CA ARG A 233 91.07 13.41 -15.49
C ARG A 233 90.98 13.87 -16.94
N TYR A 234 90.86 12.92 -17.88
CA TYR A 234 90.72 13.21 -19.31
C TYR A 234 89.40 13.93 -19.60
N THR A 235 88.29 13.41 -19.07
CA THR A 235 86.96 14.01 -19.22
C THR A 235 86.89 15.42 -18.63
N ALA A 236 87.51 15.66 -17.47
CA ALA A 236 87.58 16.99 -16.88
C ALA A 236 88.36 17.97 -17.77
N ARG A 237 89.46 17.52 -18.38
CA ARG A 237 90.23 18.34 -19.33
C ARG A 237 89.44 18.64 -20.60
N ALA A 238 88.77 17.62 -21.16
CA ALA A 238 87.92 17.79 -22.33
C ALA A 238 86.83 18.84 -22.07
N ALA A 239 86.13 18.77 -20.94
CA ALA A 239 85.10 19.75 -20.59
C ALA A 239 85.63 21.20 -20.49
N VAL A 240 86.86 21.39 -19.99
CA VAL A 240 87.49 22.72 -19.93
C VAL A 240 87.84 23.23 -21.33
N ILE A 241 88.42 22.36 -22.18
CA ILE A 241 88.80 22.72 -23.55
C ILE A 241 87.54 23.03 -24.37
N GLU A 242 86.55 22.14 -24.34
CA GLU A 242 85.26 22.31 -25.00
C GLU A 242 84.59 23.62 -24.58
N GLY A 243 84.61 23.94 -23.28
CA GLY A 243 84.07 25.20 -22.77
C GLY A 243 84.83 26.44 -23.23
N GLY A 244 86.15 26.36 -23.40
CA GLY A 244 86.98 27.44 -23.94
C GLY A 244 86.73 27.68 -25.43
N VAL A 245 86.72 26.60 -26.22
CA VAL A 245 86.42 26.64 -27.66
C VAL A 245 85.02 27.19 -27.92
N ALA A 246 84.04 26.81 -27.10
CA ALA A 246 82.69 27.36 -27.20
C ALA A 246 82.66 28.88 -26.92
N ALA A 247 83.45 29.37 -25.95
CA ALA A 247 83.56 30.80 -25.67
C ALA A 247 84.20 31.58 -26.82
N GLU A 248 85.25 31.03 -27.45
CA GLU A 248 85.88 31.61 -28.65
C GLU A 248 84.89 31.67 -29.82
N LEU A 249 84.13 30.61 -30.06
CA LEU A 249 83.11 30.57 -31.10
C LEU A 249 81.99 31.58 -30.85
N GLN A 250 81.56 31.73 -29.59
CA GLN A 250 80.55 32.71 -29.20
C GLN A 250 81.04 34.14 -29.38
N LEU A 251 82.31 34.43 -29.05
CA LEU A 251 82.95 35.71 -29.34
C LEU A 251 83.00 35.98 -30.85
N ALA A 252 83.45 35.01 -31.65
CA ALA A 252 83.51 35.15 -33.11
C ALA A 252 82.12 35.41 -33.71
N LYS A 253 81.08 34.72 -33.22
CA LYS A 253 79.69 34.96 -33.63
C LYS A 253 79.19 36.34 -33.24
N ALA A 254 79.45 36.78 -32.00
CA ALA A 254 79.07 38.11 -31.53
C ALA A 254 79.78 39.22 -32.33
N MET A 255 81.06 39.02 -32.68
CA MET A 255 81.81 39.93 -33.57
C MET A 255 81.15 39.99 -34.96
N ASN A 256 80.81 38.84 -35.56
CA ASN A 256 80.15 38.78 -36.87
C ASN A 256 78.74 39.41 -36.86
N GLU A 257 77.95 39.20 -35.80
CA GLU A 257 76.63 39.84 -35.64
C GLU A 257 76.75 41.36 -35.43
N SER A 258 77.79 41.82 -34.73
CA SER A 258 78.06 43.25 -34.54
C SER A 258 78.48 43.96 -35.84
N GLU A 259 79.26 43.29 -36.71
CA GLU A 259 79.60 43.81 -38.04
C GLU A 259 78.36 43.89 -38.95
N GLY A 260 77.45 42.91 -38.85
CA GLY A 260 76.14 42.95 -39.52
C GLY A 260 75.31 44.17 -39.12
N MET A 261 75.18 44.46 -37.82
CA MET A 261 74.47 45.64 -37.31
C MET A 261 75.05 46.98 -37.79
N ILE A 262 76.37 47.08 -37.95
CA ILE A 262 77.03 48.28 -38.49
C ILE A 262 76.64 48.49 -39.98
N SER A 263 76.47 47.41 -40.74
CA SER A 263 76.14 47.48 -42.17
C SER A 263 74.69 47.90 -42.47
N TYR A 264 73.73 47.65 -41.57
CA TYR A 264 72.33 48.05 -41.75
C TYR A 264 72.04 49.47 -41.26
N ASN A 265 72.71 49.95 -40.21
CA ASN A 265 72.57 51.34 -39.74
C ASN A 265 73.22 52.39 -40.68
N LEU A 266 74.21 51.99 -41.47
CA LEU A 266 74.81 52.88 -42.50
C LEU A 266 73.98 52.96 -43.79
N ARG A 267 72.96 52.12 -43.99
CA ARG A 267 72.04 52.22 -45.15
C ARG A 267 70.82 53.10 -44.91
N GLU A 268 70.41 53.31 -43.66
CA GLU A 268 69.28 54.22 -43.34
C GLU A 268 69.72 55.68 -43.09
N ALA A 269 71.01 55.96 -42.95
CA ALA A 269 71.54 57.33 -42.80
C ALA A 269 71.93 58.00 -44.14
N VAL A 270 71.58 57.40 -45.28
CA VAL A 270 71.88 57.92 -46.64
C VAL A 270 70.59 58.32 -47.41
N CYS A 271 69.49 58.56 -46.71
CA CYS A 271 68.36 59.32 -47.23
C CYS A 271 68.09 60.52 -46.31
#